data_AF-A0A7V9HZG6-F1
#
_entry.id   AF-A0A7V9HZG6-F1
#
_cell.length_a   1.000
_cell.length_b   1.000
_cell.length_c   1.000
_cell.angle_alpha   90.00
_cell.angle_beta   90.00
_cell.angle_gamma   90.00
#
_symmetry.space_group_name_H-M   'P 1'
#
loop_
_entity.id
_entity.type
_entity.pdbx_description
1 polymer ?
#
loop_
_entity_poly.entity_id
_entity_poly.type
_entity_poly.pdbx_seq_one_letter_code
_entity_poly.pdbx_strand_id
1 'polypeptide(L)' 'MTISQPAGAVRRENKGIEFYIYRMNGLTVVFWQEGAVTCVLTSDINPDEVVQLAFAKAVKI' A
#
# COMPACT_ATOMS: atom_id res chain seq x y z
N MET A 1 -16.22 -8.03 -0.83
CA MET A 1 -15.13 -8.88 -1.35
C MET A 1 -13.89 -8.54 -0.54
N THR A 2 -13.51 -9.39 0.41
CA THR A 2 -12.39 -9.12 1.32
C THR A 2 -11.09 -9.44 0.58
N ILE A 3 -10.18 -8.49 0.44
CA ILE A 3 -8.85 -8.74 -0.13
C ILE A 3 -8.21 -9.81 0.74
N SER A 4 -7.94 -10.98 0.18
CA SER A 4 -7.08 -11.98 0.81
C SER A 4 -5.68 -11.38 0.85
N GLN A 5 -5.32 -10.78 1.97
CA GLN A 5 -4.00 -10.22 2.20
C GLN A 5 -2.95 -11.31 1.91
N PRO A 6 -1.96 -11.09 1.02
CA PRO A 6 -0.81 -11.96 0.98
C PRO A 6 -0.22 -12.07 2.40
N ALA A 7 0.12 -13.29 2.83
CA ALA A 7 0.70 -13.53 4.16
C ALA A 7 1.96 -12.67 4.34
N GLY A 8 2.08 -11.97 5.48
CA GLY A 8 3.25 -11.16 5.80
C GLY A 8 3.19 -9.67 5.44
N ALA A 9 2.01 -9.14 5.06
CA ALA A 9 1.85 -7.68 4.92
C ALA A 9 2.02 -6.98 6.27
N VAL A 10 2.70 -5.83 6.23
CA VAL A 10 2.58 -4.83 7.30
C VAL A 10 1.40 -3.92 6.95
N ARG A 11 0.39 -3.88 7.84
CA ARG A 11 -0.73 -2.95 7.71
C ARG A 11 -0.37 -1.59 8.29
N ARG A 12 -0.68 -0.52 7.55
CA ARG A 12 -0.66 0.86 8.03
C ARG A 12 -1.99 1.52 7.74
N GLU A 13 -2.32 2.56 8.48
CA GLU A 13 -3.48 3.42 8.21
C GLU A 13 -2.98 4.86 8.06
N ASN A 14 -3.53 5.58 7.09
CA ASN A 14 -3.37 7.03 6.97
C ASN A 14 -4.69 7.65 6.48
N LYS A 15 -5.19 8.65 7.20
CA LYS A 15 -6.45 9.36 6.88
C LYS A 15 -7.67 8.43 6.69
N GLY A 16 -7.72 7.32 7.43
CA GLY A 16 -8.77 6.32 7.33
C GLY A 16 -8.73 5.47 6.05
N ILE A 17 -7.59 5.42 5.36
CA ILE A 17 -7.30 4.49 4.27
C ILE A 17 -6.31 3.44 4.79
N GLU A 18 -6.63 2.17 4.57
CA GLU A 18 -5.73 1.07 4.91
C GLU A 18 -4.73 0.81 3.79
N PHE A 19 -3.47 0.62 4.17
CA PHE A 19 -2.36 0.29 3.28
C PHE A 19 -1.74 -1.04 3.69
N TYR A 20 -1.43 -1.86 2.69
CA TYR A 20 -0.81 -3.17 2.85
C TYR A 20 0.57 -3.17 2.20
N ILE A 21 1.60 -3.28 3.03
CA ILE A 21 3.00 -3.11 2.61
C ILE A 21 3.68 -4.47 2.56
N TYR A 22 4.23 -4.79 1.41
CA TYR A 22 5.01 -5.98 1.14
C TYR A 22 6.43 -5.60 0.75
N ARG A 23 7.39 -6.38 1.23
CA ARG A 23 8.80 -6.27 0.82
C ARG A 23 9.25 -7.60 0.26
N MET A 24 9.78 -7.58 -0.95
CA MET A 24 10.32 -8.77 -1.61
C MET A 24 11.50 -8.37 -2.48
N ASN A 25 12.66 -9.00 -2.29
CA ASN A 25 13.86 -8.80 -3.12
C ASN A 25 14.25 -7.32 -3.33
N GLY A 26 14.18 -6.50 -2.29
CA GLY A 26 14.50 -5.06 -2.36
C GLY A 26 13.37 -4.18 -2.91
N LEU A 27 12.30 -4.76 -3.45
CA LEU A 27 11.11 -4.01 -3.86
C LEU A 27 10.15 -3.84 -2.69
N THR A 28 9.63 -2.62 -2.56
CA THR A 28 8.48 -2.31 -1.70
C THR A 28 7.23 -2.19 -2.57
N VAL A 29 6.18 -2.92 -2.19
CA VAL A 29 4.87 -2.93 -2.84
C VAL A 29 3.83 -2.48 -1.82
N VAL A 30 3.07 -1.44 -2.14
CA VAL A 30 2.03 -0.89 -1.27
C VAL A 30 0.70 -0.96 -1.97
N PHE A 31 -0.28 -1.64 -1.38
CA PHE A 31 -1.65 -1.72 -1.87
C PHE A 31 -2.60 -0.87 -1.03
N TRP A 32 -3.61 -0.27 -1.65
CA TRP A 32 -4.75 0.35 -0.98
C TRP A 32 -6.01 0.29 -1.86
N GLN A 33 -7.16 0.70 -1.31
CA GLN A 33 -8.43 0.76 -2.04
C GLN A 33 -8.88 2.21 -2.27
N GLU A 34 -9.43 2.45 -3.45
CA GLU A 34 -10.17 3.67 -3.80
C GLU A 34 -11.53 3.26 -4.39
N GLY A 35 -12.56 3.22 -3.55
CA GLY A 35 -13.85 2.65 -3.90
C GLY A 35 -13.74 1.16 -4.26
N ALA A 36 -14.05 0.83 -5.52
CA ALA A 36 -13.95 -0.54 -6.06
C ALA A 36 -12.58 -0.85 -6.71
N VAL A 37 -11.65 0.11 -6.73
CA VAL A 37 -10.35 -0.03 -7.40
C VAL A 37 -9.28 -0.42 -6.39
N THR A 38 -8.54 -1.48 -6.69
CA THR A 38 -7.30 -1.82 -6.00
C THR A 38 -6.15 -1.07 -6.63
N CYS A 39 -5.54 -0.15 -5.89
CA CYS A 39 -4.35 0.54 -6.32
C CYS A 39 -3.09 -0.13 -5.77
N VAL A 40 -2.00 -0.01 -6.51
CA VAL A 40 -0.68 -0.51 -6.12
C VAL A 40 0.39 0.51 -6.48
N LEU A 41 1.35 0.71 -5.59
CA LEU A 41 2.60 1.42 -5.84
C LEU A 41 3.77 0.47 -5.59
N THR A 42 4.69 0.38 -6.55
CA THR A 42 5.88 -0.46 -6.46
C THR A 42 7.13 0.34 -6.73
N SER A 43 8.15 0.22 -5.88
CA SER A 43 9.44 0.86 -6.12
C SER A 43 10.55 0.20 -5.29
N ASP A 44 11.78 0.33 -5.75
CA ASP A 44 13.03 -0.11 -5.12
C ASP A 44 13.76 1.01 -4.35
N ILE A 45 13.18 2.21 -4.27
CA ILE A 45 13.67 3.28 -3.39
C ILE A 45 13.45 2.94 -1.91
N ASN A 46 13.83 3.85 -1.00
CA ASN A 46 13.64 3.68 0.43
C ASN A 46 12.18 3.28 0.75
N PRO A 47 11.94 2.15 1.44
CA PRO A 47 10.60 1.66 1.71
C PRO A 47 9.68 2.66 2.39
N ASP A 48 10.21 3.49 3.30
CA ASP A 48 9.40 4.48 3.99
C ASP A 48 8.98 5.61 3.04
N GLU A 49 9.83 5.97 2.08
CA GLU A 49 9.48 6.93 1.01
C GLU A 49 8.38 6.36 0.09
N VAL A 50 8.46 5.08 -0.28
CA VAL A 50 7.39 4.42 -1.06
C VAL A 50 6.06 4.49 -0.33
N VAL A 51 6.06 4.24 0.99
CA VAL A 51 4.86 4.34 1.82
C VAL A 51 4.34 5.78 1.88
N GLN A 52 5.23 6.78 2.05
CA GLN A 52 4.81 8.19 2.04
C GLN A 52 4.24 8.63 0.68
N LEU A 53 4.80 8.15 -0.43
CA LEU A 53 4.26 8.41 -1.77
C LEU A 53 2.86 7.80 -1.94
N ALA A 54 2.65 6.57 -1.46
CA ALA A 54 1.32 5.95 -1.46
C ALA A 54 0.33 6.74 -0.60
N PHE A 55 0.75 7.22 0.57
CA PHE A 55 -0.06 8.07 1.44
C PHE A 55 -0.42 9.41 0.80
N ALA A 56 0.51 10.01 0.05
CA ALA A 56 0.29 11.27 -0.65
C ALA A 56 -0.64 11.11 -1.87
N LYS A 57 -0.56 9.97 -2.57
CA LYS A 57 -1.38 9.69 -3.75
C LYS A 57 -2.80 9.25 -3.41
N ALA A 58 -2.98 8.51 -2.33
CA ALA A 58 -4.26 7.87 -2.03
C ALA A 58 -5.36 8.90 -1.74
N VAL A 59 -6.50 8.73 -2.40
CA VAL A 59 -7.70 9.56 -2.20
C VAL A 59 -8.81 8.71 -1.61
N LYS A 60 -9.44 9.22 -0.55
CA LYS A 60 -10.64 8.59 0.02
C LYS A 60 -11.83 8.95 -0.87
N ILE A 61 -12.39 7.95 -1.53
CA ILE A 61 -13.58 8.05 -2.39
C ILE A 61 -14.79 7.51 -1.64
#